data_AF-A0A2E6H8H0-F1
#
_entry.id   AF-A0A2E6H8H0-F1
#
_cell.length_a   1.000
_cell.length_b   1.000
_cell.length_c   1.000
_cell.angle_alpha   90.00
_cell.angle_beta   90.00
_cell.angle_gamma   90.00
#
_symmetry.space_group_name_H-M   'P 1'
#
loop_
_entity.id
_entity.type
_entity.pdbx_description
1 polymer ?
#
loop_
_entity_poly.entity_id
_entity_poly.type
_entity_poly.pdbx_seq_one_letter_code
_entity_poly.pdbx_strand_id
1 'polypeptide(L)'
;MKNKRLHIFDFDDTLVSSGAKVKVIHSSGDIELLQSHEFATYIEQPGDRFDFSEFDVYPPDGKVITNTFKLLKKAIQEDGIQNVMVLSARGKAAPMKAFLNDNGITDDIHIIGVGSSNPQAKVTRVLRHMIKAPAPGYTDVYIYEDSIDNITAIDSALKAKYPDVKVSANKIEIKHEMLLRKTIRGIIHENVIKDD
;
A
#
# COMPACT_ATOMS: atom_id res chain seq x y z
N MET A 1 5.18 2.14 -30.53
CA MET A 1 5.15 3.11 -29.41
C MET A 1 5.44 2.36 -28.13
N LYS A 2 6.26 2.90 -27.22
CA LYS A 2 6.53 2.26 -25.92
C LYS A 2 5.24 2.29 -25.10
N ASN A 3 4.79 1.14 -24.57
CA ASN A 3 3.67 1.08 -23.64
C ASN A 3 3.95 2.02 -22.46
N LYS A 4 2.96 2.84 -22.09
CA LYS A 4 3.09 3.76 -20.97
C LYS A 4 2.49 3.11 -19.74
N ARG A 5 3.32 2.89 -18.72
CA ARG A 5 2.97 2.12 -17.53
C ARG A 5 2.85 3.05 -16.34
N LEU A 6 1.82 2.87 -15.53
CA LEU A 6 1.70 3.51 -14.21
C LEU A 6 2.04 2.47 -13.14
N HIS A 7 2.87 2.84 -12.18
CA HIS A 7 3.20 2.00 -11.03
C HIS A 7 2.65 2.65 -9.76
N ILE A 8 1.85 1.91 -9.01
CA ILE A 8 1.19 2.34 -7.78
C ILE A 8 1.74 1.48 -6.66
N PHE A 9 2.37 2.11 -5.67
CA PHE A 9 2.88 1.45 -4.48
C PHE A 9 2.10 1.92 -3.25
N ASP A 10 1.75 1.00 -2.36
CA ASP A 10 1.52 1.38 -0.96
C ASP A 10 2.86 1.67 -0.25
N PHE A 11 2.81 2.40 0.87
CA PHE A 11 3.99 2.75 1.64
C PHE A 11 4.24 1.79 2.82
N ASP A 12 3.33 1.73 3.79
CA ASP A 12 3.53 1.00 5.04
C ASP A 12 3.23 -0.49 4.81
N ASP A 13 4.07 -1.40 5.32
CA ASP A 13 3.98 -2.84 5.06
C ASP A 13 4.14 -3.26 3.58
N THR A 14 4.26 -2.30 2.66
CA THR A 14 4.62 -2.50 1.25
C THR A 14 6.04 -2.03 0.91
N LEU A 15 6.39 -0.76 1.09
CA LEU A 15 7.75 -0.22 0.83
C LEU A 15 8.61 -0.15 2.08
N VAL A 16 7.98 0.09 3.24
CA VAL A 16 8.64 0.21 4.53
C VAL A 16 7.93 -0.65 5.57
N SER A 17 8.69 -1.38 6.38
CA SER A 17 8.19 -1.90 7.66
C SER A 17 8.52 -0.88 8.75
N SER A 18 7.55 -0.47 9.56
CA SER A 18 7.77 0.47 10.67
C SER A 18 7.01 0.04 11.92
N GLY A 19 7.38 0.61 13.07
CA GLY A 19 6.67 0.39 14.33
C GLY A 19 5.46 1.32 14.53
N ALA A 20 5.06 2.08 13.51
CA ALA A 20 4.04 3.11 13.65
C ALA A 20 2.67 2.51 14.00
N LYS A 21 1.98 3.14 14.95
CA LYS A 21 0.64 2.75 15.39
C LYS A 21 -0.41 3.78 14.99
N VAL A 22 -1.62 3.30 14.72
CA VAL A 22 -2.85 4.10 14.72
C VAL A 22 -3.51 3.90 16.07
N LYS A 23 -3.80 5.01 16.74
CA LYS A 23 -4.49 5.00 18.01
C LYS A 23 -5.99 5.17 17.75
N VAL A 24 -6.77 4.17 18.14
CA VAL A 24 -8.23 4.23 18.14
C VAL A 24 -8.67 4.62 19.55
N ILE A 25 -9.43 5.70 19.66
CA ILE A 25 -10.02 6.17 20.90
C ILE A 25 -11.52 5.87 20.81
N HIS A 26 -11.98 4.89 21.56
CA HIS A 26 -13.38 4.47 21.56
C HIS A 26 -14.28 5.48 22.26
N SER A 27 -15.59 5.38 22.03
CA SER A 27 -16.59 6.23 22.69
C SER A 27 -16.59 6.11 24.23
N SER A 28 -16.12 4.98 24.78
CA SER A 28 -15.90 4.77 26.22
C SER A 28 -14.70 5.55 26.77
N GLY A 29 -13.79 6.01 25.90
CA GLY A 29 -12.48 6.56 26.25
C GLY A 29 -11.34 5.54 26.23
N ASP A 30 -11.63 4.25 26.01
CA ASP A 30 -10.62 3.20 25.88
C ASP A 30 -9.75 3.43 24.64
N ILE A 31 -8.50 2.97 24.72
CA ILE A 31 -7.48 3.17 23.70
C ILE A 31 -7.00 1.82 23.16
N GLU A 32 -7.09 1.65 21.84
CA GLU A 32 -6.51 0.53 21.10
C GLU A 32 -5.37 1.02 20.18
N LEU A 33 -4.28 0.26 20.08
CA LEU A 33 -3.08 0.61 19.30
C LEU A 33 -2.83 -0.39 18.17
N LEU A 34 -3.23 -0.01 16.96
CA LEU A 34 -3.21 -0.87 15.79
C LEU A 34 -1.97 -0.61 14.93
N GLN A 35 -1.24 -1.66 14.53
CA GLN A 35 -0.28 -1.57 13.42
C GLN A 35 -1.03 -1.24 12.11
N SER A 36 -0.29 -0.87 11.05
CA SER A 36 -0.87 -0.57 9.74
C SER A 36 -1.79 -1.69 9.21
N HIS A 37 -1.31 -2.95 9.16
CA HIS A 37 -2.13 -4.08 8.73
C HIS A 37 -3.36 -4.35 9.61
N GLU A 38 -3.26 -4.14 10.93
CA GLU A 38 -4.39 -4.29 11.86
C GLU A 38 -5.44 -3.21 11.57
N PHE A 39 -5.00 -1.96 11.43
CA PHE A 39 -5.85 -0.82 11.09
C PHE A 39 -6.52 -0.95 9.72
N ALA A 40 -5.84 -1.54 8.73
CA ALA A 40 -6.39 -1.77 7.39
C ALA A 40 -7.63 -2.66 7.41
N THR A 41 -7.72 -3.59 8.38
CA THR A 41 -8.87 -4.50 8.57
C THR A 41 -9.82 -4.05 9.68
N TYR A 42 -9.56 -2.90 10.31
CA TYR A 42 -10.35 -2.40 11.42
C TYR A 42 -11.72 -1.93 10.95
N ILE A 43 -12.78 -2.43 11.61
CA ILE A 43 -14.15 -1.98 11.38
C ILE A 43 -14.45 -0.88 12.39
N GLU A 44 -14.51 0.36 11.91
CA GLU A 44 -14.85 1.54 12.70
C GLU A 44 -16.18 1.35 13.43
N GLN A 45 -16.16 1.56 14.74
CA GLN A 45 -17.33 1.55 15.60
C GLN A 45 -17.92 2.96 15.72
N PRO A 46 -19.24 3.10 15.93
CA PRO A 46 -19.85 4.40 16.12
C PRO A 46 -19.20 5.19 17.26
N GLY A 47 -18.65 6.35 16.94
CA GLY A 47 -18.02 7.26 17.89
C GLY A 47 -16.52 7.06 18.11
N ASP A 48 -15.88 6.14 17.38
CA ASP A 48 -14.43 6.04 17.34
C ASP A 48 -13.79 7.34 16.84
N ARG A 49 -12.63 7.65 17.40
CA ARG A 49 -11.76 8.73 16.93
C ARG A 49 -10.38 8.19 16.66
N PHE A 50 -9.88 8.45 15.46
CA PHE A 50 -8.54 8.03 15.06
C PHE A 50 -7.51 9.13 15.31
N ASP A 51 -6.41 8.74 15.92
CA ASP A 51 -5.21 9.56 16.07
C ASP A 51 -4.07 8.91 15.27
N PHE A 52 -3.71 9.61 14.19
CA PHE A 52 -2.65 9.24 13.24
C PHE A 52 -1.32 9.95 13.53
N SER A 53 -1.13 10.48 14.74
CA SER A 53 0.07 11.26 15.08
C SER A 53 1.39 10.51 14.83
N GLU A 54 1.45 9.20 15.06
CA GLU A 54 2.64 8.39 14.71
C GLU A 54 2.80 8.16 13.20
N PHE A 55 1.70 8.18 12.46
CA PHE A 55 1.71 8.10 10.98
C PHE A 55 2.14 9.43 10.35
N ASP A 56 1.97 10.53 11.08
CA ASP A 56 2.29 11.90 10.69
C ASP A 56 3.77 12.28 10.89
N VAL A 57 4.58 11.39 11.47
CA VAL A 57 6.02 11.56 11.67
C VAL A 57 6.83 10.56 10.85
N TYR A 58 8.16 10.74 10.85
CA TYR A 58 9.08 9.83 10.17
C TYR A 58 8.85 8.38 10.64
N PRO A 59 8.84 7.37 9.76
CA PRO A 59 8.55 5.99 10.15
C PRO A 59 9.48 5.50 11.28
N PRO A 60 8.95 5.26 12.50
CA PRO A 60 9.76 4.82 13.63
C PRO A 60 10.31 3.43 13.33
N ASP A 61 11.62 3.26 13.56
CA ASP A 61 12.38 2.05 13.24
C ASP A 61 12.18 1.56 11.78
N GLY A 62 11.88 2.51 10.88
CA GLY A 62 11.55 2.24 9.49
C GLY A 62 12.67 1.49 8.76
N LYS A 63 12.33 0.36 8.14
CA LYS A 63 13.24 -0.44 7.31
C LYS A 63 12.63 -0.69 5.95
N VAL A 64 13.42 -0.51 4.89
CA VAL A 64 12.97 -0.82 3.55
C VAL A 64 12.62 -2.30 3.41
N ILE A 65 11.46 -2.58 2.81
CA ILE A 65 11.11 -3.92 2.38
C ILE A 65 11.84 -4.16 1.07
N THR A 66 12.96 -4.88 1.14
CA THR A 66 13.98 -4.90 0.08
C THR A 66 13.44 -5.29 -1.30
N ASN A 67 12.50 -6.23 -1.37
CA ASN A 67 12.00 -6.74 -2.65
C ASN A 67 11.16 -5.71 -3.39
N THR A 68 10.18 -5.11 -2.72
CA THR A 68 9.31 -4.05 -3.24
C THR A 68 10.07 -2.75 -3.47
N PHE A 69 11.03 -2.41 -2.60
CA PHE A 69 11.88 -1.24 -2.81
C PHE A 69 12.75 -1.35 -4.06
N LYS A 70 13.22 -2.56 -4.40
CA LYS A 70 13.90 -2.82 -5.69
C LYS A 70 12.95 -2.65 -6.88
N LEU A 71 11.70 -3.09 -6.75
CA LEU A 71 10.68 -2.89 -7.79
C LEU A 71 10.36 -1.40 -7.99
N LEU A 72 10.29 -0.62 -6.91
CA LEU A 72 10.16 0.84 -6.97
C LEU A 72 11.31 1.48 -7.76
N LYS A 73 12.56 1.17 -7.39
CA LYS A 73 13.75 1.67 -8.10
C LYS A 73 13.73 1.30 -9.58
N LYS A 74 13.35 0.05 -9.89
CA LYS A 74 13.23 -0.44 -11.26
C LYS A 74 12.15 0.31 -12.05
N ALA A 75 10.97 0.53 -11.47
CA ALA A 75 9.89 1.28 -12.10
C ALA A 75 10.33 2.71 -12.44
N ILE A 76 11.01 3.38 -11.50
CA ILE A 76 11.57 4.72 -11.72
C ILE A 76 12.61 4.69 -12.85
N GLN A 77 13.52 3.72 -12.85
CA GLN A 77 14.58 3.60 -13.85
C GLN A 77 14.04 3.32 -15.27
N GLU A 78 13.07 2.41 -15.40
CA GLU A 78 12.59 1.95 -16.70
C GLU A 78 11.51 2.84 -17.30
N ASP A 79 10.61 3.36 -16.47
CA ASP A 79 9.41 4.08 -16.91
C ASP A 79 9.39 5.56 -16.47
N GLY A 80 10.31 5.97 -15.59
CA GLY A 80 10.44 7.36 -15.13
C GLY A 80 9.60 7.65 -13.89
N ILE A 81 10.13 8.52 -13.02
CA ILE A 81 9.51 8.85 -11.72
C ILE A 81 8.10 9.44 -11.83
N GLN A 82 7.81 10.18 -12.90
CA GLN A 82 6.49 10.75 -13.20
C GLN A 82 5.40 9.70 -13.45
N ASN A 83 5.81 8.44 -13.65
CA ASN A 83 4.94 7.30 -13.85
C ASN A 83 4.85 6.40 -12.62
N VAL A 84 5.33 6.88 -11.48
CA VAL A 84 5.27 6.20 -10.19
C VAL A 84 4.48 7.05 -9.21
N MET A 85 3.56 6.41 -8.50
CA MET A 85 2.74 7.00 -7.44
C MET A 85 2.87 6.15 -6.18
N VAL A 86 3.00 6.81 -5.03
CA VAL A 86 2.90 6.19 -3.71
C VAL A 86 1.61 6.65 -3.03
N LEU A 87 0.78 5.73 -2.58
CA LEU A 87 -0.47 5.99 -1.86
C LEU A 87 -0.37 5.37 -0.46
N SER A 88 -0.76 6.08 0.60
CA SER A 88 -0.70 5.51 1.96
C SER A 88 -1.88 6.00 2.81
N ALA A 89 -2.29 5.19 3.79
CA ALA A 89 -3.25 5.59 4.81
C ALA A 89 -2.75 6.75 5.69
N ARG A 90 -1.44 7.03 5.72
CA ARG A 90 -0.87 8.22 6.38
C ARG A 90 -1.54 9.49 5.87
N GLY A 91 -1.67 10.51 6.74
CA GLY A 91 -2.26 11.80 6.36
C GLY A 91 -1.27 12.72 5.63
N LYS A 92 0.02 12.66 6.00
CA LYS A 92 1.06 13.58 5.51
C LYS A 92 2.03 12.90 4.56
N ALA A 93 2.32 13.55 3.43
CA ALA A 93 3.32 13.07 2.46
C ALA A 93 4.77 13.33 2.90
N ALA A 94 5.01 14.41 3.66
CA ALA A 94 6.36 14.86 4.00
C ALA A 94 7.22 13.81 4.73
N PRO A 95 6.72 13.07 5.73
CA PRO A 95 7.52 12.03 6.39
C PRO A 95 7.87 10.85 5.48
N MET A 96 6.93 10.44 4.61
CA MET A 96 7.20 9.40 3.61
C MET A 96 8.25 9.85 2.61
N LYS A 97 8.17 11.11 2.16
CA LYS A 97 9.18 11.71 1.26
C LYS A 97 10.56 11.73 1.92
N ALA A 98 10.65 12.14 3.18
CA ALA A 98 11.91 12.11 3.93
C ALA A 98 12.50 10.70 3.98
N PHE A 99 11.70 9.69 4.34
CA PHE A 99 12.14 8.30 4.37
C PHE A 99 12.63 7.81 2.99
N LEU A 100 11.89 8.09 1.92
CA LEU A 100 12.28 7.71 0.56
C LEU A 100 13.58 8.39 0.11
N ASN A 101 13.76 9.67 0.44
CA ASN A 101 14.99 10.42 0.18
C ASN A 101 16.19 9.78 0.90
N ASP A 102 16.06 9.50 2.19
CA ASP A 102 17.12 8.89 3.02
C ASP A 102 17.53 7.49 2.51
N ASN A 103 16.65 6.83 1.75
CA ASN A 103 16.88 5.52 1.14
C ASN A 103 17.19 5.58 -0.37
N GLY A 104 17.49 6.78 -0.89
CA GLY A 104 18.05 7.01 -2.22
C GLY A 104 17.03 7.24 -3.34
N ILE A 105 15.79 7.61 -3.02
CA ILE A 105 14.80 8.12 -3.99
C ILE A 105 14.73 9.64 -3.81
N THR A 106 15.68 10.38 -4.37
CA THR A 106 15.87 11.82 -4.10
C THR A 106 15.04 12.75 -4.99
N ASP A 107 14.58 12.22 -6.12
CA ASP A 107 13.74 12.97 -7.07
C ASP A 107 12.29 13.11 -6.54
N ASP A 108 11.54 14.07 -7.06
CA ASP A 108 10.18 14.36 -6.60
C ASP A 108 9.18 13.28 -7.03
N ILE A 109 9.10 12.20 -6.26
CA ILE A 109 8.11 11.13 -6.43
C ILE A 109 6.73 11.61 -5.99
N HIS A 110 5.71 11.22 -6.76
CA HIS A 110 4.34 11.59 -6.46
C HIS A 110 3.79 10.76 -5.29
N ILE A 111 3.75 11.35 -4.09
CA ILE A 111 3.26 10.71 -2.87
C ILE A 111 1.95 11.35 -2.43
N ILE A 112 0.95 10.54 -2.11
CA ILE A 112 -0.31 10.99 -1.52
C ILE A 112 -0.60 10.20 -0.24
N GLY A 113 -0.65 10.93 0.87
CA GLY A 113 -1.32 10.46 2.07
C GLY A 113 -2.84 10.64 1.95
N VAL A 114 -3.62 9.57 2.12
CA VAL A 114 -5.09 9.62 2.05
C VAL A 114 -5.76 9.85 3.41
N GLY A 115 -5.06 9.60 4.52
CA GLY A 115 -5.59 9.81 5.88
C GLY A 115 -6.79 8.93 6.22
N SER A 116 -6.88 7.73 5.65
CA SER A 116 -8.03 6.83 5.81
C SER A 116 -7.66 5.38 5.45
N SER A 117 -8.25 4.41 6.13
CA SER A 117 -8.22 2.98 5.76
C SER A 117 -9.23 2.64 4.65
N ASN A 118 -10.18 3.53 4.33
CA ASN A 118 -11.19 3.27 3.32
C ASN A 118 -10.55 3.12 1.92
N PRO A 119 -10.65 1.95 1.26
CA PRO A 119 -10.06 1.73 -0.06
C PRO A 119 -10.50 2.74 -1.13
N GLN A 120 -11.72 3.27 -1.02
CA GLN A 120 -12.26 4.26 -1.95
C GLN A 120 -11.50 5.60 -1.92
N ALA A 121 -10.84 5.92 -0.80
CA ALA A 121 -9.97 7.09 -0.71
C ALA A 121 -8.78 6.96 -1.68
N LYS A 122 -8.17 5.77 -1.79
CA LYS A 122 -7.11 5.47 -2.75
C LYS A 122 -7.64 5.44 -4.18
N VAL A 123 -8.78 4.79 -4.43
CA VAL A 123 -9.44 4.78 -5.76
C VAL A 123 -9.60 6.20 -6.30
N THR A 124 -10.10 7.12 -5.47
CA THR A 124 -10.29 8.52 -5.83
C THR A 124 -8.99 9.20 -6.29
N ARG A 125 -7.85 8.87 -5.65
CA ARG A 125 -6.53 9.40 -6.04
C ARG A 125 -6.05 8.81 -7.37
N VAL A 126 -6.17 7.50 -7.54
CA VAL A 126 -5.78 6.80 -8.78
C VAL A 126 -6.56 7.34 -9.97
N LEU A 127 -7.90 7.39 -9.88
CA LEU A 127 -8.74 7.86 -10.99
C LEU A 127 -8.47 9.33 -11.33
N ARG A 128 -8.21 10.18 -10.32
CA ARG A 128 -7.83 11.58 -10.57
C ARG A 128 -6.50 11.69 -11.30
N HIS A 129 -5.54 10.82 -10.99
CA HIS A 129 -4.25 10.77 -11.69
C HIS A 129 -4.41 10.30 -13.14
N MET A 130 -5.20 9.25 -13.36
CA MET A 130 -5.51 8.74 -14.70
C MET A 130 -6.13 9.82 -15.61
N ILE A 131 -7.04 10.64 -15.09
CA ILE A 131 -7.65 11.76 -15.83
C ILE A 131 -6.61 12.80 -16.27
N LYS A 132 -5.58 13.05 -15.45
CA LYS A 132 -4.54 14.04 -15.73
C LYS A 132 -3.40 13.51 -16.59
N ALA A 133 -3.41 12.22 -16.93
CA ALA A 133 -2.35 11.60 -17.70
C ALA A 133 -2.30 12.21 -19.12
N PRO A 134 -1.13 12.62 -19.62
CA PRO A 134 -1.05 13.15 -20.98
C PRO A 134 -1.24 12.05 -22.01
N ALA A 135 -1.83 12.42 -23.15
CA ALA A 135 -2.07 11.53 -24.29
C ALA A 135 -0.76 10.86 -24.77
N PRO A 136 -0.76 9.57 -25.14
CA PRO A 136 -1.92 8.69 -25.31
C PRO A 136 -2.48 8.05 -24.01
N GLY A 137 -2.07 8.50 -22.82
CA GLY A 137 -2.50 7.90 -21.54
C GLY A 137 -1.71 6.64 -21.18
N TYR A 138 -2.07 6.01 -20.07
CA TYR A 138 -1.46 4.73 -19.63
C TYR A 138 -2.11 3.54 -20.32
N THR A 139 -1.32 2.54 -20.70
CA THR A 139 -1.79 1.26 -21.27
C THR A 139 -1.76 0.13 -20.26
N ASP A 140 -0.89 0.24 -19.25
CA ASP A 140 -0.69 -0.77 -18.22
C ASP A 140 -0.61 -0.08 -16.84
N VAL A 141 -1.18 -0.71 -15.82
CA VAL A 141 -1.12 -0.28 -14.42
C VAL A 141 -0.63 -1.44 -13.57
N TYR A 142 0.44 -1.21 -12.80
CA TYR A 142 0.97 -2.17 -11.83
C TYR A 142 0.65 -1.67 -10.42
N ILE A 143 0.04 -2.53 -9.62
CA ILE A 143 -0.30 -2.25 -8.22
C ILE A 143 0.61 -3.10 -7.34
N TYR A 144 1.22 -2.50 -6.32
CA TYR A 144 2.02 -3.15 -5.29
C TYR A 144 1.44 -2.76 -3.93
N GLU A 145 0.85 -3.74 -3.24
CA GLU A 145 0.02 -3.51 -2.04
C GLU A 145 -0.04 -4.78 -1.21
N ASP A 146 -0.07 -4.68 0.11
CA ASP A 146 -0.33 -5.77 1.05
C ASP A 146 -1.83 -6.04 1.33
N SER A 147 -2.66 -4.99 1.34
CA SER A 147 -4.11 -5.02 1.51
C SER A 147 -4.84 -5.46 0.24
N ILE A 148 -5.52 -6.61 0.34
CA ILE A 148 -6.35 -7.15 -0.73
C ILE A 148 -7.56 -6.26 -1.05
N ASP A 149 -8.10 -5.55 -0.06
CA ASP A 149 -9.25 -4.67 -0.25
C ASP A 149 -8.86 -3.44 -1.07
N ASN A 150 -7.67 -2.87 -0.80
CA ASN A 150 -7.11 -1.78 -1.61
C ASN A 150 -6.87 -2.22 -3.05
N ILE A 151 -6.25 -3.39 -3.26
CA ILE A 151 -6.04 -3.97 -4.59
C ILE A 151 -7.37 -4.11 -5.33
N THR A 152 -8.34 -4.75 -4.69
CA THR A 152 -9.63 -5.10 -5.30
C THR A 152 -10.41 -3.85 -5.68
N ALA A 153 -10.43 -2.84 -4.80
CA ALA A 153 -11.10 -1.57 -5.07
C ALA A 153 -10.46 -0.80 -6.24
N ILE A 154 -9.13 -0.69 -6.27
CA ILE A 154 -8.41 0.01 -7.34
C ILE A 154 -8.56 -0.73 -8.67
N ASP A 155 -8.34 -2.04 -8.69
CA ASP A 155 -8.46 -2.88 -9.89
C ASP A 155 -9.87 -2.80 -10.48
N SER A 156 -10.91 -2.97 -9.63
CA SER A 156 -12.31 -2.91 -10.08
C SER A 156 -12.66 -1.54 -10.66
N ALA A 157 -12.25 -0.45 -10.00
CA ALA A 157 -12.51 0.90 -10.47
C ALA A 157 -11.79 1.22 -11.79
N LEU A 158 -10.54 0.75 -11.96
CA LEU A 158 -9.79 0.91 -13.19
C LEU A 158 -10.44 0.14 -14.34
N LYS A 159 -10.80 -1.13 -14.14
CA LYS A 159 -11.48 -1.95 -15.16
C LYS A 159 -12.82 -1.35 -15.59
N ALA A 160 -13.59 -0.83 -14.64
CA ALA A 160 -14.88 -0.21 -14.94
C ALA A 160 -14.75 1.08 -15.77
N LYS A 161 -13.72 1.90 -15.53
CA LYS A 161 -13.58 3.23 -16.14
C LYS A 161 -12.63 3.26 -17.34
N TYR A 162 -11.67 2.35 -17.39
CA TYR A 162 -10.62 2.25 -18.39
C TYR A 162 -10.44 0.78 -18.83
N PRO A 163 -11.43 0.21 -19.53
CA PRO A 163 -11.45 -1.23 -19.86
C PRO A 163 -10.28 -1.70 -20.73
N ASP A 164 -9.66 -0.80 -21.49
CA ASP A 164 -8.50 -1.10 -22.33
C ASP A 164 -7.16 -1.09 -21.57
N VAL A 165 -7.15 -0.63 -20.32
CA VAL A 165 -5.96 -0.59 -19.48
C VAL A 165 -5.74 -1.95 -18.83
N LYS A 166 -4.55 -2.51 -19.02
CA LYS A 166 -4.17 -3.79 -18.40
C LYS A 166 -3.74 -3.55 -16.96
N VAL A 167 -4.45 -4.12 -15.99
CA VAL A 167 -4.11 -4.01 -14.58
C VAL A 167 -3.41 -5.29 -14.11
N SER A 168 -2.26 -5.14 -13.47
CA SER A 168 -1.49 -6.22 -12.84
C SER A 168 -1.31 -5.93 -11.36
N ALA A 169 -1.91 -6.74 -10.49
CA ALA A 169 -1.80 -6.59 -9.05
C ALA A 169 -0.74 -7.54 -8.47
N ASN A 170 0.15 -6.99 -7.65
CA ASN A 170 1.20 -7.71 -6.94
C ASN A 170 0.92 -7.60 -5.44
N LYS A 171 0.22 -8.60 -4.90
CA LYS A 171 -0.01 -8.66 -3.45
C LYS A 171 1.31 -8.90 -2.72
N ILE A 172 1.63 -8.04 -1.78
CA ILE A 172 2.84 -8.11 -0.95
C ILE A 172 2.49 -8.82 0.35
N GLU A 173 3.09 -10.00 0.57
CA GLU A 173 2.90 -10.75 1.81
C GLU A 173 4.00 -10.39 2.81
N ILE A 174 3.59 -9.93 4.00
CA ILE A 174 4.52 -9.61 5.08
C ILE A 174 5.07 -10.92 5.67
N LYS A 175 6.31 -10.90 6.19
CA LYS A 175 6.98 -12.09 6.75
C LYS A 175 6.15 -12.86 7.77
N HIS A 176 5.36 -12.18 8.60
CA HIS A 176 4.54 -12.85 9.61
C HIS A 176 3.42 -13.68 8.97
N GLU A 177 2.72 -13.12 7.98
CA GLU A 177 1.72 -13.86 7.20
C GLU A 177 2.35 -15.04 6.46
N MET A 178 3.52 -14.85 5.84
CA MET A 178 4.24 -15.93 5.17
C MET A 178 4.59 -17.06 6.14
N LEU A 179 5.05 -16.74 7.35
CA LEU A 179 5.41 -17.71 8.38
C LEU A 179 4.18 -18.44 8.91
N LEU A 180 3.08 -17.73 9.17
CA LEU A 180 1.81 -18.31 9.59
C LEU A 180 1.28 -19.28 8.52
N ARG A 181 1.26 -18.86 7.25
CA ARG A 181 0.86 -19.71 6.12
C ARG A 181 1.76 -20.93 5.94
N LYS A 182 3.07 -20.78 6.15
CA LYS A 182 4.01 -21.92 6.12
C LYS A 182 3.71 -22.90 7.27
N THR A 183 3.42 -22.38 8.46
CA THR A 183 3.07 -23.17 9.65
C THR A 183 1.77 -23.93 9.43
N ILE A 184 0.70 -23.25 8.99
CA ILE A 184 -0.59 -23.86 8.68
C ILE A 184 -0.44 -24.94 7.61
N ARG A 185 0.31 -24.67 6.53
CA ARG A 185 0.57 -25.70 5.50
C ARG A 185 1.32 -26.90 6.06
N GLY A 186 2.30 -26.69 6.92
CA GLY A 186 3.01 -27.78 7.60
C GLY A 186 2.07 -28.67 8.41
N ILE A 187 1.19 -28.06 9.21
CA ILE A 187 0.18 -28.78 10.02
C ILE A 187 -0.77 -29.59 9.13
N ILE A 188 -1.29 -28.98 8.04
CA ILE A 188 -2.19 -29.69 7.12
C ILE A 188 -1.49 -30.89 6.47
N HIS A 189 -0.24 -30.74 6.01
CA HIS A 189 0.50 -31.83 5.38
C HIS A 189 0.84 -32.96 6.37
N GLU A 190 1.17 -32.64 7.62
CA GLU A 190 1.43 -33.65 8.66
C GLU A 190 0.19 -34.47 9.03
N ASN A 191 -1.00 -33.87 8.97
CA ASN A 191 -2.25 -34.57 9.28
C ASN A 191 -2.76 -35.43 8.12
N VAL A 192 -2.47 -35.07 6.86
CA VAL A 192 -2.85 -35.88 5.69
C VAL A 192 -2.01 -37.17 5.57
N ILE A 193 -0.77 -37.19 6.09
CA ILE A 193 0.11 -38.37 6.02
C ILE A 193 -0.19 -39.40 7.13
N LYS A 194 -0.95 -39.03 8.17
CA LYS A 194 -1.28 -39.93 9.30
C LYS A 194 -2.57 -40.71 9.14
N ASP A 195 -3.35 -40.44 8.09
CA ASP A 195 -4.63 -41.09 7.81
C ASP A 195 -4.56 -42.15 6.69
N ASP A 196 -3.34 -42.56 6.27
CA ASP A 196 -3.08 -43.68 5.35
C ASP A 196 -2.44 -44.90 6.07
#